data_AF-A0A822E2M5-F1
#
_entry.id   AF-A0A822E2M5-F1
#
_cell.length_a   1.000
_cell.length_b   1.000
_cell.length_c   1.000
_cell.angle_alpha   90.00
_cell.angle_beta   90.00
_cell.angle_gamma   90.00
#
_symmetry.space_group_name_H-M   'P 1'
#
loop_
_entity.id
_entity.type
_entity.pdbx_description
1 polymer ?
#
loop_
_entity_poly.entity_id
_entity_poly.type
_entity_poly.pdbx_seq_one_letter_code
_entity_poly.pdbx_strand_id
1 'polypeptide(L)'
;SLNVSSTIYSSNELITVTWSSPLTPCYDDYIGIYSVESPLTAVCDYFDNEVVNKGQSSMLWKMINLRRSLEFRYYSREHNCSANYFLNAKSPVIQPRNYNEPMHVHLAYGDRIDQMFVSYLTNSSEYTPQCQYGLTPSI
;
A
#
# COMPACT_ATOMS: atom_id res chain seq x y z
N SER A 1 6.21 -9.46 -17.06
CA SER A 1 6.99 -8.99 -15.88
C SER A 1 6.27 -7.82 -15.23
N LEU A 2 6.43 -7.66 -13.91
CA LEU A 2 5.88 -6.55 -13.12
C LEU A 2 7.03 -5.94 -12.31
N ASN A 3 7.22 -4.64 -12.39
CA ASN A 3 8.35 -3.92 -11.82
C ASN A 3 7.89 -2.64 -11.11
N VAL A 4 8.73 -2.12 -10.21
CA VAL A 4 8.49 -0.89 -9.45
C VAL A 4 9.66 0.06 -9.60
N SER A 5 9.40 1.37 -9.53
CA SER A 5 10.45 2.40 -9.59
C SER A 5 11.32 2.43 -8.34
N SER A 6 10.81 1.98 -7.19
CA SER A 6 11.54 1.88 -5.92
C SER A 6 11.04 0.70 -5.09
N THR A 7 11.94 0.07 -4.34
CA THR A 7 11.62 -0.98 -3.35
C THR A 7 11.56 -0.46 -1.92
N ILE A 8 11.95 0.79 -1.70
CA ILE A 8 11.88 1.45 -0.40
C ILE A 8 11.06 2.72 -0.57
N TYR A 9 10.06 2.92 0.29
CA TYR A 9 9.14 4.05 0.17
C TYR A 9 8.86 4.74 1.50
N SER A 10 8.48 6.00 1.42
CA SER A 10 7.97 6.80 2.54
C SER A 10 6.44 6.87 2.48
N SER A 11 5.79 7.15 3.60
CA SER A 11 4.34 7.38 3.58
C SER A 11 3.97 8.55 2.67
N ASN A 12 2.93 8.37 1.86
CA ASN A 12 2.46 9.25 0.79
C ASN A 12 3.38 9.37 -0.43
N GLU A 13 4.47 8.61 -0.52
CA GLU A 13 5.32 8.55 -1.71
C GLU A 13 4.57 7.89 -2.87
N LEU A 14 4.80 8.38 -4.09
CA LEU A 14 4.27 7.78 -5.32
C LEU A 14 5.29 6.79 -5.89
N ILE A 15 4.91 5.52 -6.01
CA ILE A 15 5.69 4.50 -6.72
C ILE A 15 5.09 4.29 -8.11
N THR A 16 5.94 4.28 -9.14
CA THR A 16 5.52 3.85 -10.48
C THR A 16 5.62 2.34 -10.58
N VAL A 17 4.48 1.69 -10.81
CA VAL A 17 4.39 0.27 -11.12
C VAL A 17 4.32 0.11 -12.63
N THR A 18 5.10 -0.79 -13.21
CA THR A 18 5.16 -1.03 -14.66
C THR A 18 5.03 -2.51 -14.97
N TRP A 19 4.34 -2.85 -16.04
CA TRP A 19 4.14 -4.24 -16.47
C TRP A 19 4.15 -4.40 -17.98
N SER A 20 4.44 -5.64 -18.40
CA SER A 20 4.21 -6.05 -19.78
C SER A 20 2.72 -6.25 -20.00
N SER A 21 2.08 -5.38 -20.81
CA SER A 21 0.67 -5.54 -21.16
C SER A 21 0.46 -6.87 -21.90
N PRO A 22 -0.49 -7.72 -21.49
CA PRO A 22 -0.89 -8.86 -22.31
C PRO A 22 -1.52 -8.37 -23.62
N LEU A 23 -1.45 -9.19 -24.68
CA LEU A 23 -2.01 -8.85 -25.99
C LEU A 23 -3.56 -8.76 -25.96
N THR A 24 -4.18 -9.49 -25.03
CA THR A 24 -5.63 -9.56 -24.80
C THR A 24 -5.91 -9.49 -23.29
N PRO A 25 -5.87 -8.30 -22.66
CA PRO A 25 -6.24 -8.17 -21.26
C PRO A 25 -7.74 -8.44 -21.07
N CYS A 26 -8.08 -8.99 -19.91
CA CYS A 26 -9.46 -9.04 -19.46
C CYS A 26 -9.93 -7.69 -18.94
N TYR A 27 -11.24 -7.45 -19.01
CA TYR A 27 -11.84 -6.17 -18.59
C TYR A 27 -11.70 -5.90 -17.09
N ASP A 28 -11.40 -6.94 -16.32
CA ASP A 28 -11.23 -6.93 -14.87
C ASP A 28 -9.90 -7.54 -14.43
N ASP A 29 -8.92 -7.50 -15.34
CA ASP A 29 -7.51 -7.63 -14.95
C ASP A 29 -7.17 -6.54 -13.95
N TYR A 30 -6.39 -6.88 -12.92
CA TYR A 30 -6.05 -5.90 -11.89
C TYR A 30 -4.68 -6.18 -11.29
N ILE A 31 -4.12 -5.12 -10.72
CA ILE A 31 -2.93 -5.19 -9.87
C ILE A 31 -3.39 -4.86 -8.45
N GLY A 32 -2.94 -5.64 -7.47
CA GLY A 32 -3.19 -5.37 -6.06
C GLY A 32 -1.92 -5.35 -5.24
N ILE A 33 -1.99 -4.68 -4.09
CA ILE A 33 -0.93 -4.65 -3.07
C ILE A 33 -1.23 -5.74 -2.04
N TYR A 34 -0.29 -6.65 -1.83
CA TYR A 34 -0.43 -7.75 -0.89
C TYR A 34 0.72 -7.75 0.11
N SER A 35 0.47 -8.34 1.29
CA SER A 35 1.57 -8.76 2.13
C SER A 35 2.29 -9.93 1.47
N VAL A 36 3.62 -9.95 1.56
CA VAL A 36 4.43 -11.06 1.05
C VAL A 36 4.05 -12.41 1.69
N GLU A 37 3.47 -12.39 2.89
CA GLU A 37 3.02 -13.57 3.64
C GLU A 37 1.68 -14.11 3.11
N SER A 38 0.89 -13.28 2.41
CA SER A 38 -0.43 -13.68 1.92
C SER A 38 -0.30 -14.78 0.86
N PRO A 39 -1.04 -15.91 0.96
CA PRO A 39 -1.03 -16.96 -0.05
C PRO A 39 -1.36 -16.42 -1.45
N LEU A 40 -0.81 -17.03 -2.50
CA LEU A 40 -1.09 -16.61 -3.89
C LEU A 40 -2.53 -16.93 -4.33
N THR A 41 -3.19 -17.86 -3.64
CA THR A 41 -4.60 -18.22 -3.84
C THR A 41 -5.57 -17.25 -3.18
N ALA A 42 -5.08 -16.38 -2.28
CA ALA A 42 -5.88 -15.37 -1.60
C ALA A 42 -6.04 -14.11 -2.48
N VAL A 43 -6.71 -14.28 -3.62
CA VAL A 43 -6.85 -13.29 -4.69
C VAL A 43 -7.54 -12.00 -4.23
N CYS A 44 -8.38 -12.04 -3.20
CA CYS A 44 -9.13 -10.88 -2.71
C CYS A 44 -8.54 -10.25 -1.43
N ASP A 45 -7.40 -10.75 -0.91
CA ASP A 45 -6.79 -10.27 0.34
C ASP A 45 -5.82 -9.08 0.10
N TYR A 46 -6.05 -8.30 -0.94
CA TYR A 46 -5.27 -7.11 -1.20
C TYR A 46 -5.58 -6.00 -0.20
N PHE A 47 -4.61 -5.14 0.10
CA PHE A 47 -4.84 -3.89 0.84
C PHE A 47 -5.47 -2.82 -0.03
N ASP A 48 -5.07 -2.80 -1.30
CA ASP A 48 -5.53 -1.87 -2.31
C ASP A 48 -5.40 -2.52 -3.69
N ASN A 49 -6.22 -2.10 -4.63
CA ASN A 49 -6.21 -2.65 -5.99
C ASN A 49 -6.65 -1.61 -7.01
N GLU A 50 -6.18 -1.81 -8.24
CA GLU A 50 -6.55 -0.98 -9.38
C GLU A 50 -6.70 -1.85 -10.63
N VAL A 51 -7.73 -1.54 -11.43
CA VAL A 51 -8.02 -2.26 -12.66
C VAL A 51 -7.03 -1.85 -13.75
N VAL A 52 -6.51 -2.85 -14.47
CA VAL A 52 -5.59 -2.67 -15.59
C VAL A 52 -6.41 -2.41 -16.86
N ASN A 53 -6.29 -1.20 -17.41
CA ASN A 53 -6.99 -0.86 -18.65
C ASN A 53 -6.24 -1.34 -19.89
N LYS A 54 -6.98 -1.57 -20.98
CA LYS A 54 -6.39 -1.95 -22.27
C LYS A 54 -5.40 -0.89 -22.76
N GLY A 55 -4.19 -1.33 -23.10
CA GLY A 55 -3.10 -0.46 -23.57
C GLY A 55 -2.33 0.25 -22.45
N GLN A 56 -2.70 0.03 -21.19
CA GLN A 56 -1.97 0.53 -20.04
C GLN A 56 -0.83 -0.42 -19.67
N SER A 57 0.35 0.14 -19.41
CA SER A 57 1.56 -0.60 -18.99
C SER A 57 2.22 -0.01 -17.74
N SER A 58 1.63 1.03 -17.16
CA SER A 58 2.11 1.68 -15.95
C SER A 58 1.01 2.33 -15.13
N MET A 59 1.28 2.50 -13.83
CA MET A 59 0.41 3.18 -12.89
C MET A 59 1.23 3.83 -11.78
N LEU A 60 0.72 4.93 -11.21
CA LEU A 60 1.28 5.56 -10.03
C LEU A 60 0.47 5.13 -8.80
N TRP A 61 1.15 4.61 -7.79
CA TRP A 61 0.52 4.20 -6.53
C TRP A 61 0.97 5.09 -5.39
N LYS A 62 0.01 5.66 -4.66
CA LYS A 62 0.30 6.40 -3.44
C LYS A 62 0.46 5.44 -2.27
N MET A 63 1.67 5.31 -1.77
CA MET A 63 1.99 4.33 -0.73
C MET A 63 1.59 4.81 0.66
N ILE A 64 1.11 3.87 1.47
CA ILE A 64 0.89 4.03 2.90
C ILE A 64 1.80 3.06 3.63
N ASN A 65 2.40 3.47 4.73
CA ASN A 65 3.18 2.58 5.55
C ASN A 65 2.27 1.64 6.35
N LEU A 66 2.13 0.42 5.81
CA LEU A 66 1.38 -0.67 6.44
C LEU A 66 2.23 -1.51 7.40
N ARG A 67 3.48 -1.08 7.67
CA ARG A 67 4.44 -1.72 8.60
C ARG A 67 4.75 -3.17 8.27
N ARG A 68 4.65 -3.54 7.00
CA ARG A 68 4.88 -4.89 6.48
C ARG A 68 5.65 -4.80 5.18
N SER A 69 6.36 -5.88 4.85
CA SER A 69 6.87 -6.07 3.49
C SER A 69 5.71 -6.41 2.56
N LEU A 70 5.65 -5.73 1.43
CA LEU A 70 4.56 -5.81 0.46
C LEU A 70 5.09 -6.23 -0.91
N GLU A 71 4.20 -6.68 -1.78
CA GLU A 71 4.47 -6.86 -3.20
C GLU A 71 3.22 -6.52 -4.02
N PHE A 72 3.43 -6.01 -5.24
CA PHE A 72 2.37 -5.90 -6.22
C PHE A 72 2.17 -7.25 -6.91
N ARG A 73 0.92 -7.64 -7.11
CA ARG A 73 0.55 -8.86 -7.84
C ARG A 73 -0.44 -8.50 -8.94
N TYR A 74 -0.16 -8.95 -10.15
CA TYR A 74 -1.06 -8.85 -11.30
C TYR A 74 -1.83 -10.16 -11.41
N TYR A 75 -3.15 -10.10 -11.22
CA TYR A 75 -4.07 -11.20 -11.52
C TYR A 75 -4.85 -10.97 -12.82
N SER A 76 -5.05 -12.04 -13.56
CA SER A 76 -5.81 -12.05 -14.81
C SER A 76 -6.69 -13.29 -14.91
N ARG A 77 -7.61 -13.32 -15.87
CA ARG A 77 -8.52 -14.45 -16.13
C ARG A 77 -8.32 -14.99 -17.54
N GLU A 78 -8.29 -16.30 -17.68
CA GLU A 78 -8.27 -16.94 -18.99
C GLU A 78 -9.70 -17.06 -19.58
N HIS A 79 -9.79 -17.64 -20.79
CA HIS A 79 -11.06 -18.02 -21.43
C HIS A 79 -12.04 -16.84 -21.61
N ASN A 80 -11.60 -15.75 -22.22
CA ASN A 80 -12.42 -14.53 -22.40
C ASN A 80 -13.02 -14.02 -21.08
N CYS A 81 -12.22 -14.02 -20.01
CA CYS A 81 -12.60 -13.45 -18.72
C CYS A 81 -13.74 -14.23 -18.04
N SER A 82 -13.74 -15.54 -18.18
CA SER A 82 -14.75 -16.41 -17.56
C SER A 82 -14.14 -17.44 -16.60
N ALA A 83 -12.84 -17.70 -16.70
CA ALA A 83 -12.13 -18.58 -15.79
C ALA A 83 -11.88 -17.92 -14.41
N ASN A 84 -11.34 -18.68 -13.47
CA ASN A 84 -10.84 -18.14 -12.22
C ASN A 84 -9.60 -17.27 -12.45
N TYR A 85 -9.35 -16.36 -11.51
CA TYR A 85 -8.12 -15.57 -11.51
C TYR A 85 -6.89 -16.46 -11.35
N PHE A 86 -5.87 -16.18 -12.16
CA PHE A 86 -4.54 -16.72 -12.03
C PHE A 86 -3.53 -15.59 -11.86
N LEU A 87 -2.43 -15.89 -11.17
CA LEU A 87 -1.34 -14.95 -10.98
C LEU A 87 -0.54 -14.84 -12.28
N ASN A 88 -0.53 -13.66 -12.88
CA ASN A 88 0.23 -13.38 -14.09
C ASN A 88 1.67 -12.96 -13.75
N ALA A 89 1.85 -12.02 -12.81
CA ALA A 89 3.18 -11.53 -12.43
C ALA A 89 3.22 -10.95 -11.01
N LYS A 90 4.43 -10.87 -10.46
CA LYS A 90 4.73 -10.20 -9.18
C LYS A 90 5.85 -9.19 -9.32
N SER A 91 5.81 -8.13 -8.52
CA SER A 91 6.92 -7.20 -8.39
C SER A 91 8.00 -7.74 -7.45
N PRO A 92 9.20 -7.13 -7.43
CA PRO A 92 10.07 -7.20 -6.28
C PRO A 92 9.35 -6.77 -4.99
N VAL A 93 9.83 -7.27 -3.85
CA VAL A 93 9.33 -6.88 -2.53
C VAL A 93 9.64 -5.40 -2.28
N ILE A 94 8.63 -4.69 -1.78
CA ILE A 94 8.73 -3.29 -1.36
C ILE A 94 8.51 -3.16 0.14
N GLN A 95 9.09 -2.13 0.73
CA GLN A 95 8.97 -1.90 2.17
C GLN A 95 9.03 -0.41 2.55
N PRO A 96 8.36 -0.02 3.64
CA PRO A 96 8.50 1.31 4.18
C PRO A 96 9.94 1.55 4.67
N ARG A 97 10.44 2.78 4.48
CA ARG A 97 11.76 3.22 4.97
C ARG A 97 11.86 3.12 6.49
N ASN A 98 10.79 3.46 7.20
CA ASN A 98 10.69 3.35 8.65
C ASN A 98 9.38 2.66 9.04
N TYR A 99 9.43 1.35 9.26
CA TYR A 99 8.30 0.54 9.74
C TYR A 99 7.65 1.06 11.03
N ASN A 100 8.37 1.83 11.84
CA ASN A 100 7.90 2.30 13.15
C ASN A 100 7.41 3.75 13.12
N GLU A 101 7.34 4.39 11.94
CA GLU A 101 6.92 5.79 11.87
C GLU A 101 5.50 5.97 12.46
N PRO A 102 5.25 7.04 13.24
CA PRO A 102 3.92 7.35 13.77
C PRO A 102 2.94 7.64 12.64
N MET A 103 1.86 6.86 12.56
CA MET A 103 0.86 6.94 11.47
C MET A 103 -0.56 7.09 12.00
N HIS A 104 -1.47 7.55 11.14
CA HIS A 104 -2.90 7.70 11.44
C HIS A 104 -3.16 8.53 12.70
N VAL A 105 -2.68 9.78 12.69
CA VAL A 105 -2.89 10.71 13.80
C VAL A 105 -4.36 11.13 13.84
N HIS A 106 -4.99 10.95 15.00
CA HIS A 106 -6.37 11.34 15.27
C HIS A 106 -6.43 12.24 16.50
N LEU A 107 -7.35 13.20 16.48
CA LEU A 107 -7.62 14.09 17.59
C LEU A 107 -8.99 13.78 18.18
N ALA A 108 -9.08 13.81 19.51
CA ALA A 108 -10.34 13.65 20.23
C ALA A 108 -10.40 14.65 21.39
N TYR A 109 -11.59 15.16 21.70
CA TYR A 109 -11.79 15.97 22.88
C TYR A 109 -11.63 15.14 24.14
N GLY A 110 -11.09 15.76 25.18
CA GLY A 110 -11.06 15.20 26.51
C GLY A 110 -12.38 15.38 27.26
N ASP A 111 -12.34 15.07 28.56
CA ASP A 111 -13.46 15.32 29.47
C ASP A 111 -13.58 16.80 29.88
N ARG A 112 -12.51 17.57 29.67
CA ARG A 112 -12.45 19.02 29.90
C ARG A 112 -12.40 19.81 28.60
N ILE A 113 -12.95 21.02 28.65
CA ILE A 113 -12.99 21.96 27.51
C ILE A 113 -11.59 22.41 27.05
N ASP A 114 -10.58 22.26 27.90
CA ASP A 114 -9.19 22.62 27.67
C ASP A 114 -8.28 21.40 27.43
N GLN A 115 -8.87 20.22 27.21
CA GLN A 115 -8.14 18.98 26.98
C GLN A 115 -8.43 18.40 25.59
N MET A 116 -7.35 17.92 24.94
CA MET A 116 -7.41 17.17 23.70
C MET A 116 -6.46 15.97 23.77
N PHE A 117 -6.91 14.83 23.26
CA PHE A 117 -6.12 13.63 23.09
C PHE A 117 -5.58 13.55 21.66
N VAL A 118 -4.31 13.19 21.55
CA VAL A 118 -3.65 12.85 20.27
C VAL A 118 -3.39 11.36 20.28
N SER A 119 -4.02 10.63 19.37
CA SER A 119 -3.82 9.19 19.18
C SER A 119 -3.10 8.92 17.87
N TYR A 120 -2.16 7.99 17.86
CA TYR A 120 -1.46 7.56 16.66
C TYR A 120 -1.02 6.10 16.79
N LEU A 121 -0.69 5.48 15.67
CA LEU A 121 -0.22 4.10 15.61
C LEU A 121 1.27 4.05 15.28
N THR A 122 2.04 3.40 16.14
CA THR A 122 3.46 3.06 15.92
C THR A 122 3.70 1.63 16.39
N ASN A 123 4.76 0.99 15.89
CA ASN A 123 5.23 -0.31 16.36
C ASN A 123 6.53 -0.18 17.18
N SER A 124 6.86 1.03 17.64
CA SER A 124 8.00 1.20 18.55
C SER A 124 7.58 0.96 20.00
N SER A 125 8.10 -0.10 20.60
CA SER A 125 8.20 -0.25 22.05
C SER A 125 9.52 0.30 22.60
N GLU A 126 10.45 0.68 21.71
CA GLU A 126 11.82 1.09 22.06
C GLU A 126 11.90 2.55 22.52
N TYR A 127 10.97 3.40 22.07
CA TYR A 127 10.92 4.81 22.45
C TYR A 127 9.65 5.08 23.24
N THR A 128 9.77 5.90 24.29
CA THR A 128 8.60 6.44 24.97
C THR A 128 7.89 7.40 24.00
N PRO A 129 6.62 7.17 23.65
CA PRO A 129 5.80 8.10 22.88
C PRO A 129 5.89 9.54 23.42
N GLN A 130 6.25 10.49 22.57
CA GLN A 130 6.25 11.91 22.91
C GLN A 130 5.43 12.70 21.89
N CYS A 131 4.67 13.66 22.38
CA CYS A 131 3.91 14.59 21.55
C CYS A 131 4.41 16.01 21.86
N GLN A 132 5.08 16.63 20.89
CA GLN A 132 5.45 18.04 20.98
C GLN A 132 4.29 18.89 20.47
N TYR A 133 3.81 19.82 21.30
CA TYR A 133 2.69 20.70 20.98
C TYR A 133 2.95 22.12 21.49
N GLY A 134 2.26 23.10 20.91
CA GLY A 134 2.39 24.50 21.27
C GLY A 134 1.48 25.38 20.42
N LEU A 135 1.46 26.67 20.74
CA LEU A 135 0.67 27.67 20.00
C LEU A 135 1.35 28.17 18.72
N THR A 136 2.64 27.88 18.57
CA THR A 136 3.46 28.25 17.42
C THR A 136 4.15 27.00 16.87
N PRO A 137 4.28 26.84 15.55
CA PRO A 137 5.11 25.79 14.99
C PRO A 137 6.53 25.98 15.52
N SER A 138 7.04 25.03 16.32
CA SER A 138 8.45 25.01 16.68
C SER A 138 9.27 24.65 15.44
N ILE A 139 10.32 25.44 15.20
CA ILE A 139 11.33 25.26 14.14
C ILE A 139 12.09 23.95 14.37
#